data_AF-A0A3E0QB94-F1
#
_entry.id   AF-A0A3E0QB94-F1
#
_cell.length_a   1.000
_cell.length_b   1.000
_cell.length_c   1.000
_cell.angle_alpha   90.00
_cell.angle_beta   90.00
_cell.angle_gamma   90.00
#
_symmetry.space_group_name_H-M   'P 1'
#
loop_
_entity.id
_entity.type
_entity.pdbx_description
1 polymer ?
#
loop_
_entity_poly.entity_id
_entity_poly.type
_entity_poly.pdbx_seq_one_letter_code
_entity_poly.pdbx_strand_id
1 'polypeptide(L)'
;KRGHTAEITFIGVNSATIKEHKKEDNFLKVTVDFVSEVITCIRDKEKKIISGDPEKIKKIYDTWIFSRDTRSNNPNWQLVETLT
;
A
#
# COMPACT_ATOMS: atom_id res chain seq x y z
N LYS A 1 0.79 -17.67 -21.65
CA LYS A 1 0.61 -16.34 -21.00
C LYS A 1 -0.47 -15.56 -21.76
N ARG A 2 -1.49 -15.02 -21.07
CA ARG A 2 -2.62 -14.28 -21.72
C ARG A 2 -2.21 -12.92 -22.30
N GLY A 3 -1.02 -12.40 -21.96
CA GLY A 3 -0.51 -11.13 -22.50
C GLY A 3 -1.29 -9.91 -22.01
N HIS A 4 -1.92 -10.01 -20.85
CA HIS A 4 -2.56 -8.89 -20.19
C HIS A 4 -1.53 -8.12 -19.36
N THR A 5 -1.69 -6.81 -19.30
CA THR A 5 -0.89 -5.91 -18.48
C THR A 5 -1.80 -5.24 -17.46
N ALA A 6 -1.44 -5.30 -16.19
CA ALA A 6 -2.07 -4.49 -15.15
C ALA A 6 -1.35 -3.15 -15.06
N GLU A 7 -2.09 -2.06 -15.22
CA GLU A 7 -1.60 -0.70 -15.05
C GLU A 7 -2.21 -0.14 -13.77
N ILE A 8 -1.35 0.37 -12.90
CA ILE A 8 -1.72 1.03 -11.66
C ILE A 8 -1.02 2.39 -11.65
N THR A 9 -1.80 3.45 -11.63
CA THR A 9 -1.30 4.81 -11.41
C THR A 9 -1.61 5.19 -9.98
N PHE A 10 -0.57 5.34 -9.17
CA PHE A 10 -0.70 5.89 -7.82
C PHE A 10 -0.88 7.40 -7.90
N ILE A 11 -1.94 7.92 -7.32
CA ILE A 11 -2.23 9.36 -7.32
C ILE A 11 -1.66 10.00 -6.05
N GLY A 12 -1.96 9.43 -4.89
CA GLY A 12 -1.51 9.99 -3.62
C GLY A 12 -2.05 9.26 -2.40
N VAL A 13 -1.52 9.64 -1.23
CA VAL A 13 -2.06 9.27 0.08
C VAL A 13 -2.90 10.44 0.60
N ASN A 14 -4.17 10.19 0.86
CA ASN A 14 -5.09 11.17 1.44
C ASN A 14 -4.90 11.27 2.95
N SER A 15 -4.64 10.15 3.62
CA SER A 15 -4.34 10.13 5.06
C SER A 15 -3.49 8.93 5.46
N ALA A 16 -2.71 9.11 6.52
CA ALA A 16 -1.95 8.07 7.20
C ALA A 16 -2.13 8.26 8.71
N THR A 17 -2.88 7.38 9.35
CA THR A 17 -3.27 7.52 10.76
C THR A 17 -2.67 6.38 11.56
N ILE A 18 -1.89 6.71 12.61
CA ILE A 18 -1.42 5.69 13.56
C ILE A 18 -2.62 5.19 14.34
N LYS A 19 -2.95 3.91 14.16
CA LYS A 19 -4.05 3.22 14.84
C LYS A 19 -3.63 2.75 16.22
N GLU A 20 -2.46 2.13 16.29
CA GLU A 20 -1.86 1.69 17.55
C GLU A 20 -0.34 1.52 17.42
N HIS A 21 0.33 1.44 18.57
CA HIS A 21 1.72 1.04 18.65
C HIS A 21 1.95 0.09 19.83
N LYS A 22 2.85 -0.87 19.67
CA LYS A 22 3.17 -1.89 20.67
C LYS A 22 4.67 -2.13 20.69
N LYS A 23 5.25 -2.26 21.89
CA LYS A 23 6.63 -2.73 22.05
C LYS A 23 6.60 -4.22 22.32
N GLU A 24 7.30 -4.98 21.48
CA GLU A 24 7.47 -6.43 21.59
C GLU A 24 8.98 -6.71 21.67
N ASP A 25 9.44 -7.11 22.86
CA ASP A 25 10.86 -7.23 23.20
C ASP A 25 11.67 -5.96 22.87
N ASN A 26 12.52 -6.03 21.85
CA ASN A 26 13.35 -4.93 21.38
C ASN A 26 12.75 -4.19 20.18
N PHE A 27 11.61 -4.65 19.65
CA PHE A 27 10.97 -4.06 18.48
C PHE A 27 9.81 -3.18 18.88
N LEU A 28 9.75 -1.97 18.30
CA LEU A 28 8.56 -1.15 18.30
C LEU A 28 7.78 -1.46 17.02
N LYS A 29 6.53 -1.89 17.17
CA LYS A 29 5.57 -2.07 16.08
C LYS A 29 4.56 -0.94 16.07
N VAL A 30 4.23 -0.45 14.88
CA VAL A 30 3.25 0.62 14.68
C VAL A 30 2.30 0.19 13.57
N THR A 31 1.01 0.19 13.87
CA THR A 31 -0.06 -0.09 12.93
C THR A 31 -0.59 1.24 12.38
N VAL A 32 -0.59 1.39 11.06
CA VAL A 32 -0.99 2.62 10.36
C VAL A 32 -2.09 2.30 9.37
N ASP A 33 -3.20 3.00 9.47
CA ASP A 33 -4.29 2.99 8.49
C ASP A 33 -4.01 4.06 7.42
N PHE A 34 -3.94 3.65 6.16
CA PHE A 34 -3.77 4.50 5.00
C PHE A 34 -5.06 4.62 4.21
N VAL A 35 -5.36 5.83 3.74
CA VAL A 35 -6.34 6.06 2.68
C VAL A 35 -5.60 6.63 1.49
N SER A 36 -5.60 5.90 0.38
CA SER A 36 -4.87 6.29 -0.84
C SER A 36 -5.80 6.33 -2.05
N GLU A 37 -5.39 7.07 -3.07
CA GLU A 37 -6.08 7.16 -4.35
C GLU A 37 -5.23 6.54 -5.47
N VAL A 38 -5.86 5.66 -6.24
CA VAL A 38 -5.23 5.00 -7.39
C VAL A 38 -6.19 4.94 -8.58
N ILE A 39 -5.63 4.83 -9.77
CA ILE A 39 -6.34 4.42 -10.99
C ILE A 39 -5.83 3.04 -11.37
N THR A 40 -6.76 2.12 -11.69
CA THR A 40 -6.42 0.75 -12.09
C THR A 40 -7.14 0.33 -13.35
N CYS A 41 -6.39 -0.19 -14.32
CA CYS A 41 -6.95 -0.84 -15.50
C CYS A 41 -6.10 -2.03 -15.94
N ILE A 42 -6.74 -3.01 -16.58
CA ILE A 42 -6.08 -4.14 -17.22
C ILE A 42 -6.25 -3.98 -18.71
N ARG A 43 -5.16 -4.07 -19.45
CA ARG A 43 -5.13 -4.03 -20.91
C ARG A 43 -4.74 -5.36 -21.50
N ASP A 44 -5.28 -5.68 -22.67
CA ASP A 44 -4.80 -6.79 -23.49
C ASP A 44 -3.57 -6.40 -24.33
N LYS A 45 -3.13 -7.31 -25.21
CA LYS A 45 -1.97 -7.11 -26.09
C LYS A 45 -2.16 -5.98 -27.11
N GLU A 46 -3.41 -5.63 -27.43
CA GLU A 46 -3.77 -4.56 -28.37
C GLU A 46 -4.00 -3.23 -27.63
N LYS A 47 -3.64 -3.16 -26.35
CA LYS A 47 -3.84 -2.01 -25.44
C LYS A 47 -5.30 -1.68 -25.17
N LYS A 48 -6.24 -2.56 -25.55
CA LYS A 48 -7.65 -2.40 -25.25
C LYS A 48 -7.91 -2.70 -23.79
N ILE A 49 -8.74 -1.88 -23.16
CA ILE A 49 -9.12 -2.03 -21.76
C ILE A 49 -10.10 -3.18 -21.64
N ILE A 50 -9.75 -4.17 -20.84
CA ILE A 50 -10.57 -5.36 -20.59
C ILE A 50 -11.12 -5.40 -19.16
N SER A 51 -10.58 -4.58 -18.26
CA SER A 51 -11.09 -4.41 -16.89
C SER A 51 -10.60 -3.09 -16.29
N GLY A 52 -11.38 -2.51 -15.38
CA GLY A 52 -11.08 -1.23 -14.76
C GLY A 52 -11.41 -0.03 -15.65
N ASP A 53 -10.92 1.13 -15.25
CA ASP A 53 -11.23 2.41 -15.87
C ASP A 53 -10.00 3.32 -15.70
N PRO A 54 -9.42 3.85 -16.79
CA PRO A 54 -8.18 4.60 -16.77
C PRO A 54 -8.36 6.05 -16.30
N GLU A 55 -9.59 6.52 -16.12
CA GLU A 55 -9.91 7.89 -15.68
C GLU A 55 -10.57 7.91 -14.30
N LYS A 56 -11.12 6.78 -13.86
CA LYS A 56 -11.80 6.68 -12.57
C LYS A 56 -10.82 6.49 -11.41
N ILE A 57 -10.75 7.50 -10.57
CA ILE A 57 -10.06 7.44 -9.27
C ILE A 57 -10.81 6.50 -8.33
N LYS A 58 -10.07 5.58 -7.70
CA LYS A 58 -10.56 4.70 -6.64
C LYS A 58 -9.82 5.00 -5.35
N LYS A 59 -10.55 5.03 -4.24
CA LYS A 59 -9.98 5.05 -2.90
C LYS A 59 -9.70 3.62 -2.42
N ILE A 60 -8.51 3.40 -1.89
CA ILE A 60 -8.10 2.16 -1.24
C ILE A 60 -7.84 2.47 0.22
N TYR A 61 -8.30 1.57 1.08
CA TYR A 61 -8.07 1.59 2.52
C TYR A 61 -7.17 0.41 2.84
N ASP A 62 -5.98 0.69 3.36
CA ASP A 62 -5.00 -0.35 3.69
C ASP A 62 -4.54 -0.14 5.14
N THR A 63 -4.31 -1.23 5.88
CA THR A 63 -3.70 -1.15 7.21
C THR A 63 -2.34 -1.85 7.17
N TRP A 64 -1.26 -1.13 7.45
CA TRP A 64 0.09 -1.68 7.42
C TRP A 64 0.72 -1.68 8.81
N ILE A 65 1.49 -2.72 9.13
CA ILE A 65 2.26 -2.82 10.37
C ILE A 65 3.72 -2.66 10.05
N PHE A 66 4.35 -1.65 10.63
CA PHE A 66 5.77 -1.38 10.54
C PHE A 66 6.47 -1.81 11.83
N SER A 67 7.72 -2.25 11.74
CA SER A 67 8.58 -2.53 12.90
C SER A 67 9.92 -1.80 12.82
N ARG A 68 10.46 -1.44 13.99
CA ARG A 68 11.83 -0.94 14.15
C ARG A 68 12.48 -1.54 15.39
N ASP A 69 13.70 -2.06 15.25
CA ASP A 69 14.52 -2.44 16.41
C ASP A 69 14.96 -1.18 17.16
N THR A 70 14.52 -1.04 18.41
CA THR A 70 14.80 0.11 19.28
C THR A 70 16.27 0.22 19.72
N ARG A 71 17.05 -0.85 19.56
CA ARG A 71 18.50 -0.87 19.84
C ARG A 71 19.32 -0.37 18.65
N SER A 72 18.72 -0.34 17.46
CA SER A 72 19.38 0.08 16.23
C SER A 72 19.38 1.61 16.12
N ASN A 73 20.52 2.17 15.74
CA ASN A 73 20.62 3.58 15.36
C ASN A 73 20.05 3.85 13.95
N ASN A 74 19.70 2.81 13.20
CA ASN A 74 19.05 2.96 11.89
C ASN A 74 17.62 3.48 12.09
N PRO A 75 17.27 4.67 11.56
CA PRO A 75 15.93 5.24 11.75
C PRO A 75 14.86 4.55 10.90
N ASN A 76 15.25 3.69 9.95
CA ASN A 76 14.33 3.09 8.99
C ASN A 76 13.42 2.05 9.63
N TRP A 77 12.16 2.07 9.20
CA TRP A 77 11.13 1.12 9.58
C TRP A 77 10.96 0.06 8.51
N GLN A 78 10.72 -1.19 8.91
CA GLN A 78 10.44 -2.29 8.01
C GLN A 78 8.93 -2.55 7.97
N LEU A 79 8.37 -2.69 6.78
CA LEU A 79 7.01 -3.21 6.61
C LEU A 79 7.02 -4.71 6.92
N VAL A 80 6.30 -5.13 7.96
CA VAL A 80 6.26 -6.53 8.41
C VAL A 80 4.92 -7.19 8.12
N GLU A 81 3.85 -6.42 7.98
CA GLU A 81 2.52 -6.96 7.69
C GLU A 81 1.66 -5.95 6.92
N THR A 82 0.80 -6.47 6.04
CA THR A 82 -0.24 -5.72 5.34
C THR A 82 -1.57 -6.42 5.57
N LEU A 83 -2.54 -5.69 6.11
CA LEU A 83 -3.91 -6.12 6.31
C LEU A 83 -4.78 -5.42 5.25
N THR A 84 -5.28 -6.19 4.30
CA THR A 84 -6.23 -5.78 3.26
C THR A 84 -7.63 -6.24 3.57
#